data_AF-A0A8H7PYE9-F1
#
_entry.id   AF-A0A8H7PYE9-F1
#
_cell.length_a   1.000
_cell.length_b   1.000
_cell.length_c   1.000
_cell.angle_alpha   90.00
_cell.angle_beta   90.00
_cell.angle_gamma   90.00
#
_symmetry.space_group_name_H-M   'P 1'
#
loop_
_entity.id
_entity.type
_entity.pdbx_description
1 polymer ?
#
loop_
_entity_poly.entity_id
_entity_poly.type
_entity_poly.pdbx_seq_one_letter_code
_entity_poly.pdbx_strand_id
1 'polypeptide(L)'
;MSTINPRVVLFSVVITKLIFDRIYRLASVINPAAGESGAPILDILEYGHPASSDEIYRIIGFYGPKGREAYLQLAMYDTGFVLMRLLPLCVFAQWSLGRYPRVANALIYFHVVAAAWDVIENIILFIVLKAFPGRYDGLASLLCTWISVKWFFLYATGASVAGGLLVGLYHSFHSLLADSVLMEKDRTNPKPQSASNSKQNASKSTAKRSKKDN
;
A
#
# COMPACT_ATOMS: atom_id res chain seq x y z
N MET A 1 -19.90 0.13 11.39
CA MET A 1 -19.83 0.68 10.02
C MET A 1 -18.39 1.08 9.76
N SER A 2 -17.76 0.59 8.68
CA SER A 2 -16.46 1.12 8.27
C SER A 2 -16.67 2.59 7.88
N THR A 3 -16.02 3.50 8.59
CA THR A 3 -16.16 4.95 8.41
C THR A 3 -15.31 5.47 7.24
N ILE A 4 -14.52 4.60 6.60
CA ILE A 4 -13.61 5.01 5.54
C ILE A 4 -14.38 5.18 4.24
N ASN A 5 -14.42 6.42 3.77
CA ASN A 5 -15.04 6.80 2.51
C ASN A 5 -14.31 6.10 1.34
N PRO A 6 -15.02 5.42 0.42
CA PRO A 6 -14.40 4.74 -0.73
C PRO A 6 -13.54 5.68 -1.60
N ARG A 7 -13.82 6.99 -1.59
CA ARG A 7 -12.99 8.00 -2.25
C ARG A 7 -11.58 8.08 -1.67
N VAL A 8 -11.41 7.84 -0.37
CA VAL A 8 -10.09 7.84 0.30
C VAL A 8 -9.26 6.64 -0.17
N VAL A 9 -9.90 5.49 -0.38
CA VAL A 9 -9.23 4.29 -0.93
C VAL A 9 -8.83 4.51 -2.39
N LEU A 10 -9.74 5.07 -3.21
CA LEU A 10 -9.40 5.41 -4.59
C LEU A 10 -8.25 6.42 -4.63
N PHE A 11 -8.31 7.45 -3.78
CA PHE A 11 -7.27 8.46 -3.67
C PHE A 11 -5.93 7.84 -3.25
N SER A 12 -5.89 6.94 -2.25
CA SER A 12 -4.66 6.28 -1.84
C SER A 12 -4.06 5.45 -2.97
N VAL A 13 -4.87 4.70 -3.72
CA VAL A 13 -4.41 3.93 -4.89
C VAL A 13 -3.83 4.84 -5.98
N VAL A 14 -4.52 5.93 -6.32
CA VAL A 14 -4.06 6.88 -7.34
C VAL A 14 -2.76 7.55 -6.93
N ILE A 15 -2.66 8.03 -5.68
CA ILE A 15 -1.43 8.65 -5.16
C ILE A 15 -0.28 7.65 -5.18
N THR A 16 -0.53 6.41 -4.77
CA THR A 16 0.47 5.33 -4.80
C THR A 16 0.99 5.10 -6.20
N LYS A 17 0.09 4.98 -7.18
CA LYS A 17 0.46 4.83 -8.59
C LYS A 17 1.27 6.02 -9.10
N LEU A 18 0.86 7.25 -8.79
CA LEU A 18 1.59 8.45 -9.18
C LEU A 18 2.99 8.49 -8.59
N ILE A 19 3.13 8.14 -7.31
CA ILE A 19 4.43 8.03 -6.64
C ILE A 19 5.28 6.95 -7.33
N PHE A 20 4.71 5.78 -7.64
CA PHE A 20 5.41 4.73 -8.36
C PHE A 20 5.88 5.15 -9.74
N ASP A 21 5.01 5.75 -10.55
CA ASP A 21 5.41 6.25 -11.87
C ASP A 21 6.57 7.23 -11.78
N ARG A 22 6.60 8.07 -10.74
CA ARG A 22 7.68 9.04 -10.51
C ARG A 22 8.95 8.36 -10.04
N ILE A 23 8.88 7.43 -9.08
CA ILE A 23 10.03 6.68 -8.58
C ILE A 23 10.63 5.83 -9.70
N TYR A 24 9.82 5.09 -10.46
CA TYR A 24 10.29 4.27 -11.58
C TYR A 24 10.93 5.10 -12.69
N ARG A 25 10.33 6.24 -13.05
CA ARG A 25 10.95 7.16 -14.02
C ARG A 25 12.27 7.74 -13.51
N LEU A 26 12.37 8.05 -12.22
CA LEU A 26 13.62 8.51 -11.62
C LEU A 26 14.66 7.38 -11.62
N ALA A 27 14.27 6.18 -11.21
CA ALA A 27 15.14 5.01 -11.19
C ALA A 27 15.65 4.65 -12.59
N SER A 28 14.81 4.73 -13.64
CA SER A 28 15.23 4.46 -15.01
C SER A 28 16.15 5.53 -15.60
N VAL A 29 16.00 6.79 -15.20
CA VAL A 29 16.90 7.88 -15.58
C VAL A 29 18.25 7.77 -14.87
N ILE A 30 18.24 7.32 -13.62
CA ILE A 30 19.43 7.22 -12.76
C ILE A 30 20.20 5.92 -12.99
N ASN A 31 19.53 4.89 -13.51
CA ASN A 31 20.13 3.61 -13.89
C ASN A 31 20.14 3.38 -15.42
N PRO A 32 20.82 4.22 -16.23
CA PRO A 32 20.96 3.99 -17.67
C PRO A 32 21.99 2.90 -18.00
N ALA A 33 22.74 2.42 -17.01
CA ALA A 33 23.94 1.62 -17.20
C ALA A 33 23.75 0.19 -16.69
N ALA A 34 23.13 -0.60 -17.54
CA ALA A 34 22.87 -1.99 -17.30
C ALA A 34 23.57 -2.84 -18.37
N GLY A 35 24.86 -3.09 -18.13
CA GLY A 35 25.77 -3.81 -19.03
C GLY A 35 26.25 -3.00 -20.23
N GLU A 36 27.36 -3.43 -20.83
CA GLU A 36 27.85 -2.93 -22.14
C GLU A 36 26.81 -3.10 -23.27
N SER A 37 25.74 -3.88 -23.03
CA SER A 37 24.64 -4.16 -23.94
C SER A 37 23.42 -3.23 -23.80
N GLY A 38 23.37 -2.35 -22.79
CA GLY A 38 22.26 -1.40 -22.60
C GLY A 38 20.90 -2.00 -22.23
N ALA A 39 20.85 -3.28 -21.83
CA ALA A 39 19.60 -3.93 -21.42
C ALA A 39 19.32 -3.64 -19.95
N PRO A 40 18.13 -3.16 -19.54
CA PRO A 40 17.85 -2.74 -18.16
C PRO A 40 18.18 -3.84 -17.13
N ILE A 41 18.93 -3.48 -16.08
CA ILE A 41 19.20 -4.36 -14.93
C ILE A 41 17.89 -4.41 -14.17
N LEU A 42 17.13 -5.48 -14.39
CA LEU A 42 16.11 -5.93 -13.45
C LEU A 42 16.83 -6.44 -12.19
N ASP A 43 16.19 -6.46 -11.03
CA ASP A 43 16.78 -6.89 -9.77
C ASP A 43 17.20 -8.39 -9.79
N ILE A 44 18.37 -8.71 -10.36
CA ILE A 44 18.74 -10.11 -10.68
C ILE A 44 18.96 -10.94 -9.41
N LEU A 45 19.35 -10.36 -8.26
CA LEU A 45 19.39 -11.17 -7.03
C LEU A 45 17.97 -11.54 -6.57
N GLU A 46 17.02 -10.62 -6.65
CA GLU A 46 15.66 -10.91 -6.22
C GLU A 46 14.98 -11.95 -7.12
N TYR A 47 15.13 -11.84 -8.45
CA TYR A 47 14.54 -12.79 -9.40
C TYR A 47 15.39 -14.05 -9.62
N GLY A 48 16.68 -14.00 -9.31
CA GLY A 48 17.60 -15.12 -9.43
C GLY A 48 17.46 -16.17 -8.32
N HIS A 49 16.73 -15.85 -7.24
CA HIS A 49 16.49 -16.72 -6.08
C HIS A 49 17.77 -17.45 -5.61
N PRO A 50 18.84 -16.72 -5.23
CA PRO A 50 20.09 -17.33 -4.83
C PRO A 50 19.88 -18.24 -3.62
N ALA A 51 20.39 -19.46 -3.71
CA ALA A 51 20.28 -20.48 -2.66
C ALA A 51 21.51 -20.48 -1.73
N SER A 52 22.60 -19.81 -2.11
CA SER A 52 23.84 -19.78 -1.32
C SER A 52 24.59 -18.45 -1.40
N SER A 53 25.49 -18.22 -0.44
CA SER A 53 26.38 -17.06 -0.42
C SER A 53 27.25 -16.96 -1.67
N ASP A 54 27.74 -18.11 -2.18
CA ASP A 54 28.54 -18.17 -3.41
C ASP A 54 27.77 -17.64 -4.63
N GLU A 55 26.48 -17.96 -4.74
CA GLU A 55 25.64 -17.46 -5.81
C GLU A 55 25.42 -15.95 -5.73
N ILE A 56 25.23 -15.41 -4.52
CA ILE A 56 25.14 -13.97 -4.30
C ILE A 56 26.42 -13.28 -4.78
N TYR A 57 27.60 -13.73 -4.32
CA TYR A 57 28.86 -13.10 -4.72
C TYR A 57 29.17 -13.28 -6.20
N ARG A 58 28.77 -14.42 -6.80
CA ARG A 58 28.86 -14.64 -8.25
C ARG A 58 28.03 -13.61 -9.00
N ILE A 59 26.77 -13.39 -8.59
CA ILE A 59 25.88 -12.41 -9.22
C ILE A 59 26.41 -10.98 -9.04
N ILE A 60 26.84 -10.61 -7.82
CA ILE A 60 27.42 -9.29 -7.53
C ILE A 60 28.72 -9.05 -8.32
N GLY A 61 29.50 -10.10 -8.53
CA GLY A 61 30.74 -10.05 -9.32
C GLY A 61 30.51 -9.63 -10.77
N PHE A 62 29.40 -10.03 -11.39
CA PHE A 62 29.09 -9.72 -12.79
C PHE A 62 28.81 -8.24 -13.05
N TYR A 63 28.34 -7.47 -12.07
CA TYR A 63 27.91 -6.08 -12.28
C TYR A 63 29.04 -5.06 -12.49
N GLY A 64 30.30 -5.43 -12.19
CA GLY A 64 31.39 -4.47 -12.14
C GLY A 64 31.16 -3.33 -11.13
N PRO A 65 32.08 -2.34 -11.03
CA PRO A 65 31.96 -1.27 -10.04
C PRO A 65 30.73 -0.39 -10.24
N LYS A 66 30.45 0.02 -11.48
CA LYS A 66 29.31 0.89 -11.82
C LYS A 66 27.96 0.21 -11.62
N GLY A 67 27.82 -1.05 -12.02
CA GLY A 67 26.57 -1.78 -11.83
C GLY A 67 26.24 -2.03 -10.35
N ARG A 68 27.26 -2.26 -9.50
CA ARG A 68 27.06 -2.34 -8.04
C ARG A 68 26.59 -1.02 -7.44
N GLU A 69 27.11 0.12 -7.91
CA GLU A 69 26.66 1.43 -7.46
C GLU A 69 25.22 1.73 -7.88
N ALA A 70 24.88 1.42 -9.13
CA ALA A 70 23.50 1.52 -9.61
C ALA A 70 22.55 0.61 -8.81
N TYR A 71 23.02 -0.59 -8.44
CA TYR A 71 22.23 -1.52 -7.64
C TYR A 71 21.99 -1.01 -6.21
N LEU A 72 22.98 -0.37 -5.59
CA LEU A 72 22.81 0.30 -4.30
C LEU A 72 21.73 1.39 -4.37
N GLN A 73 21.69 2.16 -5.46
CA GLN A 73 20.66 3.18 -5.68
C GLN A 73 19.28 2.53 -5.85
N LEU A 74 19.20 1.43 -6.59
CA LEU A 74 17.96 0.66 -6.74
C LEU A 74 17.43 0.17 -5.40
N ALA A 75 18.27 -0.40 -4.52
CA ALA A 75 17.88 -0.83 -3.18
C ALA A 75 17.34 0.31 -2.30
N MET A 76 17.90 1.52 -2.44
CA MET A 76 17.35 2.72 -1.79
C MET A 76 15.97 3.09 -2.33
N TYR A 77 15.76 3.00 -3.64
CA TYR A 77 14.45 3.23 -4.25
C TYR A 77 13.43 2.15 -3.85
N ASP A 78 13.84 0.89 -3.75
CA ASP A 78 12.98 -0.20 -3.28
C ASP A 78 12.53 0.03 -1.83
N THR A 79 13.45 0.48 -0.97
CA THR A 79 13.10 0.90 0.41
C THR A 79 12.03 2.00 0.41
N GLY A 80 12.21 3.04 -0.41
CA GLY A 80 11.21 4.10 -0.54
C GLY A 80 9.86 3.59 -1.07
N PHE A 81 9.90 2.69 -2.05
CA PHE A 81 8.74 2.03 -2.64
C PHE A 81 7.94 1.24 -1.60
N VAL A 82 8.62 0.43 -0.79
CA VAL A 82 8.06 -0.39 0.28
C VAL A 82 7.36 0.47 1.34
N LEU A 83 7.99 1.58 1.75
CA LEU A 83 7.42 2.47 2.76
C LEU A 83 6.20 3.22 2.23
N MET A 84 6.25 3.66 0.96
CA MET A 84 5.14 4.39 0.34
C MET A 84 3.91 3.49 0.08
N ARG A 85 4.11 2.20 -0.23
CA ARG A 85 3.00 1.26 -0.43
C ARG A 85 2.32 0.81 0.86
N LEU A 86 3.01 0.89 2.00
CA LEU A 86 2.51 0.40 3.29
C LEU A 86 1.21 1.11 3.71
N LEU A 87 1.18 2.44 3.68
CA LEU A 87 0.03 3.21 4.13
C LEU A 87 -1.26 2.90 3.30
N PRO A 88 -1.21 2.88 1.97
CA PRO A 88 -2.31 2.41 1.13
C PRO A 88 -2.80 1.00 1.48
N LEU A 89 -1.90 0.05 1.73
CA LEU A 89 -2.26 -1.32 2.11
C LEU A 89 -2.97 -1.36 3.48
N CYS A 90 -2.49 -0.58 4.45
CA CYS A 90 -3.14 -0.47 5.76
C CYS A 90 -4.54 0.17 5.66
N VAL A 91 -4.69 1.24 4.88
CA VAL A 91 -6.00 1.87 4.62
C VAL A 91 -6.95 0.90 3.91
N PHE A 92 -6.43 0.15 2.94
CA PHE A 92 -7.18 -0.86 2.22
C PHE A 92 -7.66 -1.99 3.14
N ALA A 93 -6.80 -2.51 4.01
CA ALA A 93 -7.16 -3.54 5.00
C ALA A 93 -8.29 -3.04 5.92
N GLN A 94 -8.17 -1.81 6.43
CA GLN A 94 -9.20 -1.22 7.29
C GLN A 94 -10.52 -0.97 6.55
N TRP A 95 -10.47 -0.56 5.28
CA TRP A 95 -11.68 -0.35 4.48
C TRP A 95 -12.38 -1.68 4.19
N SER A 96 -11.66 -2.65 3.64
CA SER A 96 -12.20 -3.94 3.19
C SER A 96 -12.73 -4.78 4.35
N LEU A 97 -12.01 -4.82 5.47
CA LEU A 97 -12.30 -5.66 6.61
C LEU A 97 -12.80 -4.87 7.82
N GLY A 98 -13.27 -3.62 7.63
CA GLY A 98 -13.71 -2.76 8.72
C GLY A 98 -14.91 -3.28 9.53
N ARG A 99 -15.61 -4.31 9.05
CA ARG A 99 -16.63 -5.05 9.82
C ARG A 99 -16.02 -6.09 10.77
N TYR A 100 -14.78 -6.49 10.54
CA TYR A 100 -14.02 -7.50 11.28
C TYR A 100 -12.72 -6.89 11.83
N PRO A 101 -12.79 -5.99 12.83
CA PRO A 101 -11.65 -5.17 13.25
C PRO A 101 -10.44 -5.98 13.71
N ARG A 102 -10.64 -7.15 14.31
CA ARG A 102 -9.52 -8.04 14.70
C ARG A 102 -8.74 -8.54 13.49
N VAL A 103 -9.44 -8.91 12.43
CA VAL A 103 -8.83 -9.40 11.17
C VAL A 103 -8.17 -8.24 10.43
N ALA A 104 -8.83 -7.08 10.36
CA ALA A 104 -8.27 -5.87 9.77
C ALA A 104 -6.95 -5.48 10.46
N ASN A 105 -6.94 -5.44 11.80
CA ASN A 105 -5.73 -5.13 12.57
C ASN A 105 -4.63 -6.15 12.35
N ALA A 106 -4.95 -7.45 12.35
CA ALA A 106 -3.97 -8.51 12.06
C ALA A 106 -3.35 -8.33 10.67
N LEU A 107 -4.16 -7.96 9.67
CA LEU A 107 -3.68 -7.72 8.31
C LEU A 107 -2.82 -6.44 8.21
N ILE A 108 -3.17 -5.39 8.95
CA ILE A 108 -2.32 -4.18 9.08
C ILE A 108 -0.96 -4.55 9.67
N TYR A 109 -0.94 -5.28 10.79
CA TYR A 109 0.32 -5.74 11.39
C TYR A 109 1.12 -6.62 10.44
N PHE A 110 0.46 -7.52 9.71
CA PHE A 110 1.10 -8.32 8.68
C PHE A 110 1.79 -7.45 7.61
N HIS A 111 1.14 -6.41 7.09
CA HIS A 111 1.76 -5.51 6.12
C HIS A 111 2.92 -4.70 6.71
N VAL A 112 2.82 -4.28 7.97
CA VAL A 112 3.93 -3.61 8.68
C VAL A 112 5.12 -4.55 8.82
N VAL A 113 4.89 -5.80 9.21
CA VAL A 113 5.96 -6.81 9.33
C VAL A 113 6.58 -7.11 7.96
N ALA A 114 5.76 -7.26 6.91
CA ALA A 114 6.24 -7.45 5.54
C ALA A 114 7.13 -6.28 5.09
N ALA A 115 6.69 -5.04 5.32
CA ALA A 115 7.47 -3.85 4.97
C ALA A 115 8.77 -3.74 5.80
N ALA A 116 8.71 -4.03 7.10
CA ALA A 116 9.92 -4.12 7.91
C ALA A 116 10.86 -5.20 7.36
N TRP A 117 10.31 -6.28 6.80
CA TRP A 117 11.10 -7.36 6.27
C TRP A 117 11.88 -6.97 5.01
N ASP A 118 11.20 -6.33 4.07
CA ASP A 118 11.82 -5.72 2.88
C ASP A 118 12.90 -4.69 3.23
N VAL A 119 12.68 -3.87 4.27
CA VAL A 119 13.66 -2.85 4.69
C VAL A 119 14.93 -3.50 5.23
N ILE A 120 14.79 -4.55 6.06
CA ILE A 120 15.95 -5.28 6.61
C ILE A 120 16.71 -5.99 5.50
N GLU A 121 16.01 -6.61 4.55
CA GLU A 121 16.61 -7.24 3.36
C GLU A 121 17.46 -6.22 2.58
N ASN A 122 16.89 -5.05 2.27
CA ASN A 122 17.60 -3.96 1.59
C ASN A 122 18.81 -3.44 2.37
N ILE A 123 18.75 -3.36 3.71
CA ILE A 123 19.90 -2.99 4.55
C ILE A 123 21.01 -4.04 4.46
N ILE A 124 20.66 -5.33 4.54
CA ILE A 124 21.62 -6.43 4.41
C ILE A 124 22.27 -6.39 3.02
N LEU A 125 21.47 -6.23 1.96
CA LEU A 125 21.94 -6.10 0.59
C LEU A 125 22.91 -4.92 0.44
N PHE A 126 22.58 -3.77 1.02
CA PHE A 126 23.45 -2.58 1.03
C PHE A 126 24.82 -2.88 1.66
N ILE A 127 24.84 -3.56 2.82
CA ILE A 127 26.08 -3.93 3.51
C ILE A 127 26.90 -4.90 2.65
N VAL A 128 26.29 -5.94 2.09
CA VAL A 128 26.97 -6.93 1.24
C VAL A 128 27.57 -6.28 -0.01
N LEU A 129 26.83 -5.37 -0.66
CA LEU A 129 27.32 -4.64 -1.85
C LEU A 129 28.46 -3.67 -1.52
N LYS A 130 28.40 -2.97 -0.38
CA LYS A 130 29.47 -2.05 0.06
C LYS A 130 30.73 -2.76 0.53
N ALA A 131 30.59 -3.96 1.07
CA ALA A 131 31.68 -4.81 1.52
C ALA A 131 32.50 -5.41 0.35
N PHE A 132 31.90 -5.56 -0.83
CA PHE A 132 32.52 -6.21 -1.97
C PHE A 132 33.81 -5.47 -2.40
N PRO A 133 34.94 -6.17 -2.67
CA PRO A 133 35.08 -7.62 -2.88
C PRO A 133 35.27 -8.47 -1.60
N GLY A 134 35.27 -7.85 -0.42
CA GLY A 134 35.26 -8.59 0.85
C GLY A 134 34.02 -9.48 0.95
N ARG A 135 34.22 -10.72 1.43
CA ARG A 135 33.16 -11.71 1.56
C ARG A 135 32.78 -11.91 3.02
N TYR A 136 31.49 -11.69 3.31
CA TYR A 136 30.83 -12.02 4.57
C TYR A 136 29.80 -13.10 4.31
N ASP A 137 30.22 -14.37 4.29
CA ASP A 137 29.35 -15.48 3.87
C ASP A 137 28.14 -15.67 4.81
N GLY A 138 28.29 -15.42 6.11
CA GLY A 138 27.17 -15.47 7.05
C GLY A 138 26.07 -14.45 6.73
N LEU A 139 26.45 -13.23 6.35
CA LEU A 139 25.52 -12.17 5.99
C LEU A 139 24.85 -12.42 4.63
N ALA A 140 25.61 -12.95 3.66
CA ALA A 140 25.07 -13.36 2.37
C ALA A 140 24.09 -14.54 2.48
N SER A 141 24.41 -15.56 3.27
CA SER A 141 23.47 -16.67 3.54
C SER A 141 22.20 -16.19 4.25
N LEU A 142 22.34 -15.22 5.15
CA LEU A 142 21.18 -14.56 5.75
C LEU A 142 20.35 -13.85 4.66
N LEU A 143 20.98 -13.08 3.78
CA LEU A 143 20.32 -12.41 2.65
C LEU A 143 19.49 -13.37 1.78
N CYS A 144 20.01 -14.55 1.43
CA CYS A 144 19.24 -15.58 0.70
C CYS A 144 17.93 -15.94 1.41
N THR A 145 17.99 -16.10 2.74
CA THR A 145 16.82 -16.41 3.57
C THR A 145 15.83 -15.25 3.58
N TRP A 146 16.31 -14.02 3.73
CA TRP A 146 15.48 -12.82 3.72
C TRP A 146 14.77 -12.63 2.38
N ILE A 147 15.46 -12.83 1.25
CA ILE A 147 14.89 -12.79 -0.10
C ILE A 147 13.78 -13.85 -0.22
N SER A 148 14.03 -15.08 0.22
CA SER A 148 13.03 -16.16 0.15
C SER A 148 11.75 -15.84 0.93
N VAL A 149 11.90 -15.28 2.14
CA VAL A 149 10.76 -14.88 2.98
C VAL A 149 10.06 -13.62 2.43
N LYS A 150 10.79 -12.68 1.82
CA LYS A 150 10.22 -11.52 1.10
C LYS A 150 9.23 -11.96 0.03
N TRP A 151 9.59 -12.96 -0.77
CA TRP A 151 8.69 -13.52 -1.79
C TRP A 151 7.42 -14.13 -1.18
N PHE A 152 7.52 -14.83 -0.05
CA PHE A 152 6.34 -15.30 0.68
C PHE A 152 5.43 -14.13 1.10
N PHE A 153 5.99 -13.07 1.68
CA PHE A 153 5.24 -11.87 2.06
C PHE A 153 4.59 -11.18 0.86
N LEU A 154 5.27 -11.15 -0.30
CA LEU A 154 4.73 -10.59 -1.54
C LEU A 154 3.51 -11.36 -2.00
N TYR A 155 3.58 -12.69 -2.10
CA TYR A 155 2.45 -13.53 -2.50
C TYR A 155 1.29 -13.44 -1.51
N ALA A 156 1.58 -13.49 -0.21
CA ALA A 156 0.57 -13.35 0.83
C ALA A 156 -0.10 -11.95 0.82
N THR A 157 0.66 -10.89 0.51
CA THR A 157 0.10 -9.54 0.29
C THR A 157 -0.80 -9.51 -0.94
N GLY A 158 -0.39 -10.12 -2.05
CA GLY A 158 -1.23 -10.23 -3.25
C GLY A 158 -2.56 -10.95 -2.96
N ALA A 159 -2.49 -12.08 -2.25
CA ALA A 159 -3.65 -12.83 -1.83
C ALA A 159 -4.57 -12.04 -0.87
N SER A 160 -3.99 -11.32 0.10
CA SER A 160 -4.78 -10.51 1.04
C SER A 160 -5.47 -9.32 0.36
N VAL A 161 -4.81 -8.68 -0.62
CA VAL A 161 -5.41 -7.62 -1.43
C VAL A 161 -6.57 -8.17 -2.26
N ALA A 162 -6.37 -9.29 -2.94
CA ALA A 162 -7.43 -9.93 -3.72
C ALA A 162 -8.63 -10.33 -2.86
N GLY A 163 -8.39 -11.00 -1.72
CA GLY A 163 -9.43 -11.40 -0.78
C GLY A 163 -10.15 -10.20 -0.14
N GLY A 164 -9.41 -9.19 0.30
CA GLY A 164 -9.95 -7.95 0.83
C GLY A 164 -10.82 -7.20 -0.18
N LEU A 165 -10.44 -7.22 -1.46
CA LEU A 165 -11.19 -6.55 -2.53
C LEU A 165 -12.56 -7.20 -2.70
N LEU A 166 -12.61 -8.54 -2.74
CA LEU A 166 -13.86 -9.30 -2.83
C LEU A 166 -14.79 -9.00 -1.64
N VAL A 167 -14.26 -9.02 -0.41
CA VAL A 167 -15.04 -8.72 0.81
C VAL A 167 -15.53 -7.27 0.81
N GLY A 168 -14.66 -6.32 0.47
CA GLY A 168 -14.98 -4.90 0.41
C GLY A 168 -16.06 -4.58 -0.62
N LEU A 169 -15.95 -5.16 -1.82
CA LEU A 169 -16.97 -5.02 -2.87
C LEU A 169 -18.31 -5.63 -2.43
N TYR A 170 -18.30 -6.87 -1.93
CA TYR A 170 -19.51 -7.55 -1.45
C TYR A 170 -20.28 -6.69 -0.45
N HIS A 171 -19.60 -6.16 0.57
CA HIS A 171 -20.24 -5.32 1.59
C HIS A 171 -20.66 -3.95 1.08
N SER A 172 -19.91 -3.35 0.15
CA SER A 172 -20.27 -2.07 -0.47
C SER A 172 -21.54 -2.20 -1.29
N PHE A 173 -21.66 -3.23 -2.13
CA PHE A 173 -22.87 -3.50 -2.91
C PHE A 173 -24.10 -3.73 -2.01
N HIS A 174 -23.96 -4.52 -0.94
CA HIS A 174 -25.06 -4.76 -0.02
C HIS A 174 -25.51 -3.48 0.71
N SER A 175 -24.57 -2.59 1.06
CA SER A 175 -24.92 -1.30 1.65
C SER A 175 -25.70 -0.42 0.67
N LEU A 176 -25.22 -0.33 -0.58
CA LEU A 176 -25.88 0.46 -1.62
C LEU A 176 -27.31 -0.03 -1.92
N LEU A 177 -27.51 -1.36 -1.94
CA LEU A 177 -28.83 -1.94 -2.11
C LEU A 177 -29.75 -1.62 -0.93
N ALA A 178 -29.26 -1.75 0.30
CA ALA A 178 -30.04 -1.41 1.49
C ALA A 178 -30.45 0.07 1.51
N ASP A 179 -29.51 0.97 1.18
CA ASP A 179 -29.77 2.41 1.11
C ASP A 179 -30.78 2.75 0.01
N SER A 180 -30.70 2.09 -1.16
CA SER A 180 -31.65 2.30 -2.26
C SER A 180 -33.07 1.89 -1.90
N VAL A 181 -33.24 0.80 -1.15
CA VAL A 181 -34.55 0.32 -0.67
C VAL A 181 -35.14 1.29 0.36
N LEU A 182 -34.30 1.81 1.27
CA LEU A 182 -34.73 2.82 2.24
C LEU A 182 -35.14 4.13 1.57
N MET A 183 -34.40 4.58 0.56
CA MET A 183 -34.74 5.78 -0.21
C MET A 183 -36.09 5.63 -0.95
N GLU A 184 -36.38 4.47 -1.53
CA GLU A 184 -37.66 4.23 -2.19
C GLU A 184 -38.82 4.16 -1.18
N LYS A 185 -38.58 3.60 0.01
CA LYS A 185 -39.56 3.61 1.11
C LYS A 185 -39.88 5.03 1.59
N ASP A 186 -38.87 5.89 1.71
CA ASP A 186 -39.04 7.30 2.09
C ASP A 186 -39.72 8.11 0.97
N ARG A 187 -39.48 7.75 -0.30
CA ARG A 187 -40.15 8.35 -1.47
C ARG A 187 -41.63 7.99 -1.56
N THR A 188 -41.97 6.73 -1.29
CA THR A 188 -43.35 6.21 -1.35
C THR A 188 -44.17 6.58 -0.11
N ASN A 189 -43.53 6.74 1.04
CA ASN A 189 -44.17 7.20 2.28
C ASN A 189 -43.51 8.48 2.78
N PRO A 190 -43.70 9.63 2.09
CA PRO A 190 -43.17 10.89 2.54
C PRO A 190 -43.79 11.22 3.90
N LYS A 191 -43.05 10.98 4.99
CA LYS A 191 -43.50 11.36 6.32
C LYS A 191 -43.77 12.87 6.29
N PRO A 192 -44.95 13.35 6.74
CA PRO A 192 -45.29 14.79 6.73
C PRO A 192 -44.43 15.67 7.66
N GLN A 193 -43.32 15.14 8.20
CA GLN A 193 -42.45 15.80 9.18
C GLN A 193 -41.69 17.03 8.65
N SER A 194 -41.49 17.19 7.33
CA SER A 194 -40.82 18.40 6.82
C SER A 194 -41.74 19.63 6.81
N ALA A 195 -43.06 19.44 6.68
CA ALA A 195 -44.03 20.53 6.72
C ALA A 195 -44.33 21.02 8.16
N SER A 196 -44.24 20.13 9.17
CA SER A 196 -44.44 20.51 10.57
C SER A 196 -43.22 21.23 11.15
N ASN A 197 -42.00 20.78 10.85
CA ASN A 197 -40.77 21.40 11.38
C ASN A 197 -40.46 22.76 10.72
N SER A 198 -40.79 22.94 9.44
CA SER A 198 -40.67 24.25 8.79
C SER A 198 -41.69 25.26 9.35
N LYS A 199 -42.93 24.85 9.63
CA LYS A 199 -43.93 25.70 10.33
C LYS A 199 -43.55 26.01 11.77
N GLN A 200 -42.99 25.05 12.52
CA GLN A 200 -42.54 25.28 13.91
C GLN A 200 -41.30 26.19 14.00
N ASN A 201 -40.36 26.08 13.06
CA ASN A 201 -39.20 26.96 13.02
C ASN A 201 -39.55 28.36 12.50
N ALA A 202 -40.47 28.47 11.54
CA ALA A 202 -41.02 29.75 11.11
C ALA A 202 -41.77 30.46 12.26
N SER A 203 -42.61 29.76 13.02
CA SER A 203 -43.34 30.37 14.14
C SER A 203 -42.43 30.80 15.31
N LYS A 204 -41.38 30.03 15.61
CA LYS A 204 -40.35 30.42 16.60
C LYS A 204 -39.55 31.64 16.15
N SER A 205 -39.29 31.79 14.85
CA SER A 205 -38.63 32.97 14.28
C SER A 205 -39.49 34.24 14.43
N THR A 206 -40.78 34.16 14.13
CA THR A 206 -41.71 35.30 14.26
C THR A 206 -41.90 35.73 15.72
N ALA A 207 -42.02 34.76 16.64
CA ALA A 207 -42.16 35.03 18.07
C ALA A 207 -40.92 35.68 18.70
N LYS A 208 -39.71 35.37 18.20
CA LYS A 208 -38.47 36.01 18.66
C LYS A 208 -38.33 37.46 18.20
N ARG A 209 -38.94 37.84 17.07
CA ARG A 209 -38.85 39.19 16.51
C ARG A 209 -39.78 40.17 17.23
N SER A 210 -41.00 39.75 17.59
CA SER A 210 -41.97 40.57 18.33
C SER A 210 -41.52 40.90 19.78
N LYS A 211 -40.61 40.13 20.38
CA LYS A 211 -40.08 40.39 21.72
C LYS A 211 -38.99 41.46 21.77
N LYS A 212 -38.53 41.96 20.63
CA LYS A 212 -37.43 42.93 20.54
C LYS A 212 -37.89 44.38 20.33
N ASP A 213 -39.19 44.58 20.07
CA ASP A 213 -39.78 45.89 19.74
C ASP A 213 -40.66 46.47 20.89
N ASN A 214 -40.59 45.88 22.09
CA ASN A 214 -41.15 46.43 23.35
C ASN A 214 -39.99 46.63 24.33
#